data_AF-A0A653BTB2-F1
#
_entry.id   AF-A0A653BTB2-F1
#
_cell.length_a   1.000
_cell.length_b   1.000
_cell.length_c   1.000
_cell.angle_alpha   90.00
_cell.angle_beta   90.00
_cell.angle_gamma   90.00
#
_symmetry.space_group_name_H-M   'P 1'
#
loop_
_entity.id
_entity.type
_entity.pdbx_description
1 polymer ?
#
loop_
_entity_poly.entity_id
_entity_poly.type
_entity_poly.pdbx_seq_one_letter_code
_entity_poly.pdbx_strand_id
1 'polypeptide(L)'
;MPSEEDILIEQIKHNMPGFSLTKNALLHPTSDGVKRFYRKFLDEYYEQIVLASGIADGNIPGTPGDTEEEVLFKKISKIVSKHIKFTLRDIYQPTHMRTLKFFMVCNHILIFAKSISEQIKQLNDGIIDLKNQADHYKKEHEDVLNQVSENAKQIALKKETIAGLQIEQKEKREALEQLEV
;
A
#
# COMPACT_ATOMS: atom_id res chain seq x y z
N MET A 1 27.99 -13.19 23.79
CA MET A 1 27.08 -13.05 22.63
C MET A 1 25.67 -13.38 23.10
N PRO A 2 24.63 -12.66 22.64
CA PRO A 2 23.25 -13.00 22.98
C PRO A 2 22.89 -14.39 22.46
N SER A 3 22.05 -15.13 23.20
CA SER A 3 21.55 -16.44 22.75
C SER A 3 20.46 -16.30 21.69
N GLU A 4 20.17 -17.37 20.95
CA GLU A 4 19.11 -17.36 19.93
C GLU A 4 17.75 -16.98 20.53
N GLU A 5 17.47 -17.41 21.76
CA GLU A 5 16.27 -17.01 22.51
C GLU A 5 16.22 -15.51 22.76
N ASP A 6 17.33 -14.90 23.14
CA ASP A 6 17.38 -13.46 23.45
C ASP A 6 17.12 -12.64 22.18
N ILE A 7 17.71 -13.05 21.05
CA ILE A 7 17.49 -12.41 19.74
C ILE A 7 16.02 -12.54 19.33
N LEU A 8 15.45 -13.74 19.43
CA LEU A 8 14.06 -13.98 19.06
C LEU A 8 13.08 -13.17 19.94
N ILE A 9 13.33 -13.08 21.25
CA ILE A 9 12.48 -12.32 22.17
C ILE A 9 12.44 -10.84 21.78
N GLU A 10 13.60 -10.23 21.51
CA GLU A 10 13.66 -8.82 21.10
C GLU A 10 12.98 -8.60 19.74
N GLN A 11 13.17 -9.50 18.78
CA GLN A 11 12.49 -9.42 17.49
C GLN A 11 10.97 -9.54 17.64
N ILE A 12 10.48 -10.49 18.45
CA ILE A 12 9.05 -10.67 18.70
C ILE A 12 8.46 -9.44 19.39
N LYS A 13 9.15 -8.87 20.36
CA LYS A 13 8.71 -7.65 21.05
C LYS A 13 8.55 -6.48 20.09
N HIS A 14 9.43 -6.36 19.10
CA HIS A 14 9.33 -5.34 18.05
C HIS A 14 8.21 -5.65 17.04
N ASN A 15 8.10 -6.92 16.62
CA ASN A 15 7.22 -7.32 15.51
C ASN A 15 5.77 -7.62 15.93
N MET A 16 5.52 -7.95 17.19
CA MET A 16 4.20 -8.29 17.72
C MET A 16 3.92 -7.46 18.96
N PRO A 17 3.55 -6.17 18.80
CA PRO A 17 3.35 -5.27 19.92
C PRO A 17 2.29 -5.79 20.89
N GLY A 18 2.58 -5.65 22.18
CA GLY A 18 1.73 -6.17 23.26
C GLY A 18 1.88 -7.67 23.54
N PHE A 19 2.65 -8.42 22.75
CA PHE A 19 2.99 -9.81 23.07
C PHE A 19 4.22 -9.88 23.96
N SER A 20 4.10 -10.54 25.11
CA SER A 20 5.23 -10.81 26.01
C SER A 20 5.64 -12.28 25.90
N LEU A 21 6.87 -12.49 25.41
CA LEU A 21 7.54 -13.78 25.42
C LEU A 21 8.71 -13.73 26.39
N THR A 22 8.79 -14.70 27.29
CA THR A 22 9.91 -14.81 28.23
C THR A 22 10.84 -15.94 27.82
N LYS A 23 12.11 -15.84 28.21
CA LYS A 23 13.10 -16.91 27.98
C LYS A 23 12.67 -18.24 28.59
N ASN A 24 12.06 -18.19 29.78
CA ASN A 24 11.52 -19.38 30.44
C ASN A 24 10.41 -20.06 29.61
N ALA A 25 9.54 -19.28 28.97
CA ALA A 25 8.49 -19.82 28.10
C ALA A 25 9.04 -20.47 26.82
N LEU A 26 10.24 -20.08 26.37
CA LEU A 26 10.94 -20.74 25.27
C LEU A 26 11.64 -22.03 25.71
N LEU A 27 12.33 -22.00 26.85
CA LEU A 27 13.06 -23.15 27.40
C LEU A 27 12.11 -24.26 27.89
N HIS A 28 10.94 -23.87 28.40
CA HIS A 28 9.92 -24.77 28.90
C HIS A 28 8.56 -24.43 28.28
N PRO A 29 8.37 -24.72 26.98
CA PRO A 29 7.16 -24.33 26.29
C PRO A 29 5.97 -25.13 26.82
N THR A 30 4.87 -24.43 27.04
CA THR A 30 3.58 -25.04 27.40
C THR A 30 2.64 -24.95 26.21
N SER A 31 1.67 -25.87 26.13
CA SER A 31 0.66 -25.85 25.06
C SER A 31 -0.06 -24.50 24.99
N ASP A 32 -0.48 -23.95 26.14
CA ASP A 32 -1.14 -22.64 26.19
C ASP A 32 -0.24 -21.48 25.76
N GLY A 33 1.04 -21.51 26.14
CA GLY A 33 2.01 -20.50 25.70
C GLY A 33 2.19 -20.49 24.18
N VAL A 34 2.28 -21.69 23.59
CA VAL A 34 2.42 -21.88 22.14
C VAL A 34 1.14 -21.48 21.40
N LYS A 35 -0.05 -21.84 21.91
CA LYS A 35 -1.34 -21.41 21.36
C LYS A 35 -1.46 -19.89 21.35
N ARG A 36 -1.14 -19.23 22.46
CA ARG A 36 -1.16 -17.76 22.56
C ARG A 36 -0.23 -17.10 21.53
N PHE A 37 0.97 -17.64 21.35
CA PHE A 37 1.89 -17.16 20.32
C PHE A 37 1.28 -17.31 18.92
N TYR A 38 0.79 -18.49 18.55
CA TYR A 38 0.27 -18.73 17.20
C TYR A 38 -0.96 -17.88 16.89
N ARG A 39 -1.86 -17.65 17.85
CA ARG A 39 -2.98 -16.70 17.69
C ARG A 39 -2.47 -15.31 17.35
N LYS A 40 -1.57 -14.77 18.18
CA LYS A 40 -1.03 -13.43 17.99
C LYS A 40 -0.26 -13.29 16.68
N PHE A 41 0.53 -14.30 16.32
CA PHE A 41 1.20 -14.34 15.02
C PHE A 41 0.21 -14.32 13.86
N LEU A 42 -0.87 -15.12 13.92
CA LEU A 42 -1.90 -15.13 12.87
C LEU A 42 -2.61 -13.79 12.78
N ASP A 43 -2.98 -13.17 13.89
CA ASP A 43 -3.63 -11.86 13.92
C ASP A 43 -2.76 -10.81 13.20
N GLU A 44 -1.50 -10.72 13.58
CA GLU A 44 -0.53 -9.78 12.99
C GLU A 44 -0.24 -10.10 11.52
N TYR A 45 -0.07 -11.39 11.18
CA TYR A 45 0.17 -11.82 9.81
C TYR A 45 -1.00 -11.46 8.90
N TYR A 46 -2.23 -11.77 9.31
CA TYR A 46 -3.42 -11.46 8.51
C TYR A 46 -3.65 -9.97 8.40
N GLU A 47 -3.40 -9.18 9.44
CA GLU A 47 -3.43 -7.72 9.34
C GLU A 47 -2.50 -7.21 8.21
N GLN A 48 -1.27 -7.73 8.13
CA GLN A 48 -0.36 -7.37 7.04
C GLN A 48 -0.88 -7.80 5.67
N ILE A 49 -1.51 -8.98 5.56
CA ILE A 49 -2.12 -9.44 4.29
C ILE A 49 -3.29 -8.54 3.89
N VAL A 50 -4.11 -8.09 4.84
CA VAL A 50 -5.22 -7.16 4.57
C VAL A 50 -4.68 -5.82 4.10
N LEU A 51 -3.65 -5.27 4.75
CA LEU A 51 -3.00 -4.03 4.33
C LEU A 51 -2.39 -4.15 2.93
N ALA A 52 -1.78 -5.30 2.62
CA ALA A 52 -1.15 -5.55 1.34
C ALA A 52 -2.16 -5.77 0.20
N SER A 53 -3.23 -6.55 0.43
CA SER A 53 -4.13 -7.01 -0.64
C SER A 53 -5.46 -6.24 -0.72
N GLY A 54 -5.86 -5.56 0.35
CA GLY A 54 -7.20 -5.01 0.51
C GLY A 54 -8.30 -6.07 0.69
N ILE A 55 -7.95 -7.36 0.74
CA ILE A 55 -8.89 -8.47 0.90
C ILE A 55 -8.87 -8.91 2.36
N ALA A 56 -10.01 -8.75 3.05
CA ALA A 56 -10.19 -9.17 4.44
C ALA A 56 -10.21 -10.71 4.63
N ASP A 57 -10.31 -11.45 3.53
CA ASP A 57 -10.64 -12.88 3.56
C ASP A 57 -9.39 -13.78 3.62
N GLY A 58 -8.76 -13.77 4.80
CA GLY A 58 -7.74 -14.74 5.19
C GLY A 58 -8.30 -15.91 6.00
N ASN A 59 -9.59 -15.90 6.32
CA ASN A 59 -10.16 -16.75 7.35
C ASN A 59 -10.41 -18.15 6.77
N ILE A 60 -9.58 -19.12 7.12
CA ILE A 60 -9.96 -20.53 6.95
C ILE A 60 -11.08 -20.79 7.96
N PRO A 61 -12.33 -21.01 7.54
CA PRO A 61 -13.37 -21.35 8.48
C PRO A 61 -13.02 -22.71 9.11
N GLY A 62 -13.14 -22.79 10.44
CA GLY A 62 -13.13 -24.08 11.11
C GLY A 62 -14.23 -24.94 10.55
N THR A 63 -13.96 -26.23 10.37
CA THR A 63 -15.01 -27.20 10.11
C THR A 63 -15.84 -27.35 11.38
N PRO A 64 -17.17 -27.51 11.31
CA PRO A 64 -17.98 -27.76 12.50
C PRO A 64 -17.41 -28.95 13.28
N GLY A 65 -17.04 -28.73 14.54
CA GLY A 65 -16.43 -29.73 15.41
C GLY A 65 -14.90 -29.66 15.54
N ASP A 66 -14.21 -28.80 14.78
CA ASP A 66 -12.77 -28.59 14.95
C ASP A 66 -12.47 -28.01 16.35
N THR A 67 -11.45 -28.55 17.02
CA THR A 67 -10.91 -27.88 18.21
C THR A 67 -10.12 -26.63 17.82
N GLU A 68 -9.92 -25.73 18.77
CA GLU A 68 -9.12 -24.53 18.55
C GLU A 68 -7.71 -24.86 18.03
N GLU A 69 -7.08 -25.90 18.57
CA GLU A 69 -5.78 -26.40 18.15
C GLU A 69 -5.77 -26.89 16.69
N GLU A 70 -6.85 -27.53 16.26
CA GLU A 70 -6.99 -28.00 14.88
C GLU A 70 -7.14 -26.82 13.92
N VAL A 71 -7.88 -25.78 14.31
CA VAL A 71 -7.97 -24.53 13.53
C VAL A 71 -6.61 -23.84 13.44
N LEU A 72 -5.91 -23.68 14.57
CA LEU A 72 -4.56 -23.12 14.59
C LEU A 72 -3.60 -23.96 13.72
N PHE A 73 -3.68 -25.28 13.83
CA PHE A 73 -2.87 -26.19 13.04
C PHE A 73 -3.11 -26.02 11.55
N LYS A 74 -4.36 -25.99 11.09
CA LYS A 74 -4.71 -25.79 9.68
C LYS A 74 -4.19 -24.45 9.16
N LYS A 75 -4.39 -23.36 9.93
CA LYS A 75 -3.95 -22.00 9.56
C LYS A 75 -2.42 -21.89 9.49
N ILE A 76 -1.71 -22.29 10.55
CA ILE A 76 -0.24 -22.27 10.59
C ILE A 76 0.34 -23.18 9.50
N SER A 77 -0.19 -24.40 9.34
CA SER A 77 0.27 -25.32 8.29
C SER A 77 0.15 -24.70 6.90
N LYS A 78 -0.95 -24.01 6.57
CA LYS A 78 -1.09 -23.33 5.28
C LYS A 78 0.04 -22.31 5.03
N ILE A 79 0.49 -21.63 6.09
CA ILE A 79 1.54 -20.61 6.03
C ILE A 79 2.94 -21.26 5.97
N VAL A 80 3.22 -22.26 6.80
CA VAL A 80 4.59 -22.79 7.00
C VAL A 80 4.90 -24.11 6.28
N SER A 81 3.89 -24.85 5.81
CA SER A 81 4.04 -26.23 5.29
C SER A 81 4.94 -26.36 4.07
N LYS A 82 5.13 -25.28 3.31
CA LYS A 82 6.05 -25.29 2.16
C LYS A 82 7.50 -25.49 2.56
N HIS A 83 7.86 -25.24 3.81
CA HIS A 83 9.25 -25.21 4.26
C HIS A 83 9.53 -26.10 5.47
N ILE A 84 8.53 -26.35 6.33
CA ILE A 84 8.73 -27.13 7.56
C ILE A 84 7.50 -27.99 7.85
N LYS A 85 7.75 -29.25 8.23
CA LYS A 85 6.71 -30.17 8.72
C LYS A 85 6.23 -29.75 10.11
N PHE A 86 5.15 -28.99 10.12
CA PHE A 86 4.36 -28.66 11.30
C PHE A 86 3.34 -29.76 11.58
N THR A 87 3.13 -30.11 12.84
CA THR A 87 2.24 -31.19 13.28
C THR A 87 1.44 -30.75 14.50
N LEU A 88 0.30 -31.38 14.78
CA LEU A 88 -0.49 -31.11 16.00
C LEU A 88 0.33 -31.31 17.29
N ARG A 89 1.35 -32.18 17.26
CA ARG A 89 2.26 -32.37 18.41
C ARG A 89 2.99 -31.10 18.79
N ASP A 90 3.28 -30.24 17.82
CA ASP A 90 3.97 -28.96 18.06
C ASP A 90 3.11 -27.97 18.86
N ILE A 91 1.80 -28.21 18.95
CA ILE A 91 0.85 -27.42 19.74
C ILE A 91 0.56 -28.13 21.08
N TYR A 92 0.29 -29.43 21.05
CA TYR A 92 -0.11 -30.18 22.26
C TYR A 92 1.04 -30.60 23.16
N GLN A 93 2.19 -30.94 22.58
CA GLN A 93 3.37 -31.45 23.28
C GLN A 93 4.63 -30.71 22.77
N PRO A 94 4.68 -29.38 22.96
CA PRO A 94 5.77 -28.58 22.45
C PRO A 94 7.08 -28.96 23.12
N THR A 95 8.17 -28.92 22.34
CA THR A 95 9.53 -29.12 22.83
C THR A 95 10.36 -27.88 22.53
N HIS A 96 11.26 -27.50 23.44
CA HIS A 96 12.07 -26.27 23.35
C HIS A 96 12.63 -26.04 21.94
N MET A 97 13.44 -26.99 21.44
CA MET A 97 14.10 -26.84 20.14
C MET A 97 13.14 -26.74 18.95
N ARG A 98 11.97 -27.39 19.00
CA ARG A 98 10.97 -27.30 17.92
C ARG A 98 10.21 -25.99 18.00
N THR A 99 9.74 -25.62 19.19
CA THR A 99 9.04 -24.35 19.43
C THR A 99 9.89 -23.16 19.04
N LEU A 100 11.17 -23.14 19.45
CA LEU A 100 12.13 -22.10 19.09
C LEU A 100 12.22 -21.93 17.57
N LYS A 101 12.46 -23.03 16.83
CA LYS A 101 12.54 -23.02 15.36
C LYS A 101 11.24 -22.52 14.71
N PHE A 102 10.09 -22.99 15.17
CA PHE A 102 8.81 -22.54 14.61
C PHE A 102 8.54 -21.07 14.89
N PHE A 103 8.87 -20.57 16.07
CA PHE A 103 8.70 -19.17 16.41
C PHE A 103 9.61 -18.28 15.56
N MET A 104 10.87 -18.69 15.34
CA MET A 104 11.77 -17.98 14.42
C MET A 104 11.21 -17.94 12.99
N VAL A 105 10.68 -19.06 12.50
CA VAL A 105 10.09 -19.13 11.15
C VAL A 105 8.86 -18.25 11.03
N CYS A 106 7.96 -18.28 12.02
CA CYS A 106 6.80 -17.40 12.06
C CYS A 106 7.24 -15.93 12.09
N ASN A 107 8.23 -15.59 12.92
CA ASN A 107 8.76 -14.23 13.00
C ASN A 107 9.38 -13.76 11.68
N HIS A 108 10.17 -14.60 11.00
CA HIS A 108 10.71 -14.27 9.67
C HIS A 108 9.62 -14.06 8.62
N ILE A 109 8.60 -14.92 8.62
CA ILE A 109 7.44 -14.77 7.72
C ILE A 109 6.70 -13.46 7.99
N LEU A 110 6.52 -13.09 9.27
CA LEU A 110 5.89 -11.84 9.66
C LEU A 110 6.70 -10.62 9.21
N ILE A 111 8.02 -10.63 9.42
CA ILE A 111 8.91 -9.56 8.95
C ILE A 111 8.80 -9.41 7.42
N PHE A 112 8.82 -10.53 6.70
CA PHE A 112 8.66 -10.52 5.25
C PHE A 112 7.30 -9.96 4.83
N ALA A 113 6.21 -10.36 5.48
CA ALA A 113 4.87 -9.84 5.23
C ALA A 113 4.77 -8.32 5.46
N LYS A 114 5.38 -7.81 6.54
CA LYS A 114 5.48 -6.36 6.82
C LYS A 114 6.28 -5.61 5.75
N SER A 115 7.36 -6.20 5.26
CA SER A 115 8.15 -5.60 4.18
C SER A 115 7.35 -5.51 2.89
N ILE A 116 6.58 -6.56 2.55
CA ILE A 116 5.68 -6.54 1.39
C ILE A 116 4.59 -5.49 1.55
N SER A 117 3.92 -5.42 2.70
CA SER A 117 2.83 -4.45 2.91
C SER A 117 3.33 -3.01 2.80
N GLU A 118 4.52 -2.71 3.33
CA GLU A 118 5.15 -1.40 3.21
C GLU A 118 5.52 -1.07 1.75
N GLN A 119 6.10 -2.02 1.00
CA GLN A 119 6.39 -1.83 -0.42
C GLN A 119 5.13 -1.56 -1.25
N ILE A 120 4.05 -2.30 -0.98
CA ILE A 120 2.77 -2.08 -1.66
C ILE A 120 2.20 -0.70 -1.33
N LYS A 121 2.28 -0.27 -0.08
CA LYS A 121 1.87 1.07 0.34
C LYS A 121 2.64 2.16 -0.43
N GLN A 122 3.97 2.04 -0.50
CA GLN A 122 4.81 2.99 -1.24
C GLN A 122 4.46 3.03 -2.74
N LEU A 123 4.16 1.88 -3.34
CA LEU A 123 3.71 1.82 -4.73
C LEU A 123 2.35 2.50 -4.91
N ASN A 124 1.40 2.28 -4.00
CA ASN A 124 0.09 2.93 -4.03
C ASN A 124 0.20 4.46 -3.88
N ASP A 125 1.02 4.92 -2.94
CA ASP A 125 1.28 6.35 -2.73
C ASP A 125 1.88 6.96 -4.02
N GLY A 126 2.85 6.29 -4.65
CA GLY A 126 3.42 6.71 -5.93
C GLY A 126 2.42 6.76 -7.08
N ILE A 127 1.47 5.82 -7.15
CA ILE A 127 0.38 5.84 -8.14
C ILE A 127 -0.54 7.04 -7.91
N ILE A 128 -0.87 7.35 -6.65
CA ILE A 128 -1.71 8.52 -6.31
C ILE A 128 -1.01 9.82 -6.72
N ASP A 129 0.28 9.95 -6.43
CA ASP A 129 1.05 11.13 -6.81
C ASP A 129 1.11 11.32 -8.33
N LEU A 130 1.38 10.24 -9.07
CA LEU A 130 1.39 10.27 -10.54
C LEU A 130 0.02 10.64 -11.11
N LYS A 131 -1.07 10.14 -10.51
CA LYS A 131 -2.43 10.51 -10.91
C LYS A 131 -2.69 11.99 -10.69
N ASN A 132 -2.32 12.51 -9.52
CA ASN A 132 -2.49 13.93 -9.20
C ASN A 132 -1.70 14.82 -10.16
N GLN A 133 -0.47 14.42 -10.53
CA GLN A 133 0.32 15.12 -11.53
C GLN A 133 -0.34 15.09 -12.92
N ALA A 134 -0.87 13.95 -13.34
CA ALA A 134 -1.57 13.83 -14.62
C ALA A 134 -2.82 14.73 -14.68
N ASP A 135 -3.62 14.77 -13.60
CA ASP A 135 -4.79 15.64 -13.50
C ASP A 135 -4.40 17.13 -13.53
N HIS A 136 -3.29 17.50 -12.89
CA HIS A 136 -2.74 18.85 -12.95
C HIS A 136 -2.34 19.24 -14.38
N TYR A 137 -1.54 18.41 -15.07
CA TYR A 137 -1.12 18.71 -16.45
C TYR A 137 -2.29 18.74 -17.43
N LYS A 138 -3.30 17.91 -17.22
CA LYS A 138 -4.54 17.97 -18.02
C LYS A 138 -5.22 19.33 -17.89
N LYS A 139 -5.30 19.86 -16.67
CA LYS A 139 -5.88 21.18 -16.41
C LYS A 139 -5.05 22.30 -17.04
N GLU A 140 -3.72 22.26 -16.88
CA GLU A 140 -2.84 23.26 -17.53
C GLU A 140 -2.99 23.24 -19.06
N HIS A 141 -3.11 22.06 -19.67
CA HIS A 141 -3.33 21.93 -21.10
C HIS A 141 -4.69 22.55 -21.53
N GLU A 142 -5.76 22.32 -20.77
CA GLU A 142 -7.07 22.95 -21.03
C GLU A 142 -6.99 24.48 -20.92
N ASP A 143 -6.30 25.01 -19.91
CA ASP A 143 -6.10 26.45 -19.72
C ASP A 143 -5.33 27.08 -20.88
N VAL A 144 -4.26 26.42 -21.36
CA VAL A 144 -3.49 26.86 -22.53
C VAL A 144 -4.35 26.86 -23.80
N LEU A 145 -5.16 25.82 -24.04
CA LEU A 145 -6.06 25.77 -25.19
C LEU A 145 -7.08 26.92 -25.16
N ASN A 146 -7.63 27.23 -23.98
CA ASN A 146 -8.54 28.35 -23.79
C ASN A 146 -7.85 29.68 -24.09
N GLN A 147 -6.60 29.86 -23.63
CA GLN A 147 -5.82 31.07 -23.89
C GLN A 147 -5.50 31.23 -25.39
N VAL A 148 -5.16 30.15 -26.08
CA VAL A 148 -4.93 30.15 -27.54
C VAL A 148 -6.21 30.54 -28.28
N SER A 149 -7.36 29.98 -27.88
CA SER A 149 -8.66 30.32 -28.47
C SER A 149 -9.00 31.81 -28.30
N GLU A 150 -8.79 32.35 -27.10
CA GLU A 150 -9.06 33.76 -26.82
C GLU A 150 -8.10 34.68 -27.60
N ASN A 151 -6.81 34.34 -27.65
CA ASN A 151 -5.84 35.08 -28.44
C ASN A 151 -6.22 35.09 -29.94
N ALA A 152 -6.72 33.98 -30.48
CA ALA A 152 -7.19 33.91 -31.86
C ALA A 152 -8.38 34.85 -32.13
N LYS A 153 -9.34 34.93 -31.18
CA LYS A 153 -10.46 35.89 -31.26
C LYS A 153 -9.97 37.34 -31.22
N GLN A 154 -9.04 37.66 -30.32
CA GLN A 154 -8.46 38.99 -30.22
C GLN A 154 -7.72 39.40 -31.50
N ILE A 155 -7.02 38.46 -32.15
CA ILE A 155 -6.40 38.69 -33.46
C ILE A 155 -7.45 38.97 -34.53
N ALA A 156 -8.56 38.21 -34.57
CA ALA A 156 -9.64 38.43 -35.53
C ALA A 156 -10.27 39.82 -35.37
N LEU A 157 -10.57 40.24 -34.13
CA LEU A 157 -11.13 41.56 -33.83
C LEU A 157 -10.18 42.70 -34.25
N LYS A 158 -8.87 42.55 -34.00
CA LYS A 158 -7.87 43.53 -34.42
C LYS A 158 -7.77 43.64 -35.94
N LYS A 159 -7.86 42.51 -36.67
CA LYS A 159 -7.89 42.51 -38.15
C LYS A 159 -9.11 43.25 -38.69
N GLU A 160 -10.28 43.02 -38.10
CA GLU A 160 -11.51 43.74 -38.47
C GLU A 160 -11.38 45.24 -38.21
N THR A 161 -10.85 45.62 -37.05
CA THR A 161 -10.58 47.03 -36.71
C THR A 161 -9.64 47.69 -37.72
N ILE A 162 -8.55 47.01 -38.10
CA ILE A 162 -7.61 47.51 -39.12
C ILE A 162 -8.32 47.70 -40.47
N ALA A 163 -9.14 46.74 -40.89
CA ALA A 163 -9.88 46.84 -42.15
C ALA A 163 -10.86 48.03 -42.14
N GLY A 164 -11.57 48.26 -41.04
CA GLY A 164 -12.44 49.43 -40.88
C GLY A 164 -11.68 50.76 -40.97
N LEU A 165 -10.54 50.86 -40.30
CA LEU A 165 -9.69 52.06 -40.36
C LEU A 165 -9.12 52.32 -41.76
N GLN A 166 -8.79 51.26 -42.51
CA GLN A 166 -8.34 51.38 -43.90
C GLN A 166 -9.43 51.91 -44.82
N ILE A 167 -10.68 51.50 -44.61
CA ILE A 167 -11.85 52.02 -45.34
C ILE A 167 -12.04 53.51 -45.01
N GLU A 168 -12.07 53.86 -43.72
CA GLU A 168 -12.22 55.27 -43.28
C GLU A 168 -11.09 56.16 -43.83
N GLN A 169 -9.85 55.67 -43.82
CA GLN A 169 -8.72 56.40 -44.39
C GLN A 169 -8.88 56.63 -45.90
N LYS A 170 -9.38 55.63 -46.63
CA LYS A 170 -9.64 55.74 -48.07
C LYS A 170 -10.73 56.78 -48.35
N GLU A 171 -11.85 56.70 -47.64
CA GLU A 171 -12.96 57.66 -47.78
C GLU A 171 -12.51 59.10 -47.50
N LYS A 172 -11.70 59.32 -46.46
CA LYS A 172 -11.15 60.65 -46.15
C LYS A 172 -10.23 61.19 -47.25
N ARG A 173 -9.43 60.33 -47.89
CA ARG A 173 -8.58 60.74 -49.02
C ARG A 173 -9.41 61.16 -50.22
N GLU A 174 -10.42 60.36 -50.58
CA GLU A 174 -11.32 60.68 -51.68
C GLU A 174 -12.09 62.00 -51.44
N ALA A 175 -12.53 62.25 -50.21
CA ALA A 175 -13.19 63.50 -49.84
C ALA A 175 -12.26 64.73 -49.94
N LEU A 176 -10.98 64.56 -49.60
CA LEU A 176 -9.98 65.63 -49.69
C LEU A 176 -9.67 65.98 -51.14
N GLU A 177 -9.52 64.97 -52.01
CA GLU A 177 -9.36 65.15 -53.46
C GLU A 177 -10.53 65.91 -54.09
N GLN A 178 -11.76 65.70 -53.60
CA GLN A 178 -12.95 66.42 -54.08
C GLN A 178 -13.00 67.90 -53.64
N LEU A 179 -12.29 68.28 -52.58
CA LEU A 179 -12.24 69.67 -52.09
C LEU A 179 -11.12 70.50 -52.74
N GLU A 180 -10.14 69.85 -53.36
CA GLU A 180 -9.01 70.48 -54.05
C GLU A 180 -9.27 70.77 -55.54
N VAL A 181 -10.48 70.46 -56.04
CA VAL A 181 -10.98 70.73 -57.41
C VAL A 181 -11.99 71.88 -57.39
#